data_AF-A0A7C3WLB4-F1
#
_entry.id   AF-A0A7C3WLB4-F1
#
_cell.length_a   1.000
_cell.length_b   1.000
_cell.length_c   1.000
_cell.angle_alpha   90.00
_cell.angle_beta   90.00
_cell.angle_gamma   90.00
#
_symmetry.space_group_name_H-M   'P 1'
#
loop_
_entity.id
_entity.type
_entity.pdbx_description
1 polymer ?
#
loop_
_entity_poly.entity_id
_entity_poly.type
_entity_poly.pdbx_seq_one_letter_code
_entity_poly.pdbx_strand_id
1 'polypeptide(L)'
;MPTLPESPQTVGESKTALGLLPEHQTPTAYLLARNTAWVAGAFSAVVAVVLLVHLAWRMTKDPFDTPEFQTLKARLSQQPGDPELQSQLRLLDQQLRRRYFQHRRFAAVGAMLLLCGAALTVGLAQWASSLRRRLPQPGPYLGPSDREHTEREWARMAVVGLLGVFLGAALMAGLAFPRLLPPEEDLVVQTSGGFGEQPAQPAASPTPSPGASTGFSPGAKPSPTSPILPATPPEKAAPTSPPGKARPSIPPEKTVPPPEKTVSATPPETPGAIPEKNPPLPEKSVPGTPKEKAKQPPVPEAASLAPVPQGPDPQADRTPEFASLDQWQRYWPRFRGPEGNGVSRHPGAPTHWNTQTGQGVLWKAAVPLPGHNSPIIWKDRVFLSGAEAQRREVYCFDAASGKLLWQRAVPATPEGSVKVPKVSRETGFAAPTMTTDGRRVFAIFANGDVAAFDMEGRLVWVRGLGIPENHYGHAASLEIWQNLLFVQLDQGMVQEKKSRILALDTLTGKTVWQQPREVAASWATPLVNGREKDAQLITAADPWVIAYRPQDGQEIWRIKCLSGEHGVSPAYADGLLHVGSEYSQWFALRTDG
;
A
#
# COMPACT_ATOMS: atom_id res chain seq x y z
N MET A 1 -15.14 -85.63 -71.24
CA MET A 1 -14.14 -86.04 -72.25
C MET A 1 -13.68 -84.80 -73.00
N PRO A 2 -12.41 -84.70 -73.42
CA PRO A 2 -11.23 -85.44 -72.96
C PRO A 2 -10.04 -84.52 -72.53
N THR A 3 -9.10 -85.10 -71.76
CA THR A 3 -7.63 -84.81 -71.67
C THR A 3 -7.13 -83.36 -71.48
N LEU A 4 -6.40 -83.00 -70.40
CA LEU A 4 -5.05 -83.44 -69.95
C LEU A 4 -3.90 -82.89 -70.84
N PRO A 5 -2.63 -82.74 -70.35
CA PRO A 5 -2.00 -83.22 -69.10
C PRO A 5 -1.32 -82.08 -68.28
N GLU A 6 -0.56 -82.22 -67.17
CA GLU A 6 -0.28 -83.29 -66.18
C GLU A 6 0.22 -82.69 -64.84
N SER A 7 0.38 -83.53 -63.81
CA SER A 7 1.11 -83.23 -62.54
C SER A 7 2.36 -84.13 -62.46
N PRO A 8 3.30 -83.99 -61.49
CA PRO A 8 3.07 -84.58 -60.14
C PRO A 8 3.86 -84.01 -58.92
N GLN A 9 3.28 -84.15 -57.70
CA GLN A 9 3.87 -84.73 -56.45
C GLN A 9 5.20 -84.16 -55.82
N THR A 10 5.53 -84.28 -54.52
CA THR A 10 4.89 -84.77 -53.27
C THR A 10 5.62 -84.22 -52.01
N VAL A 11 5.01 -84.38 -50.81
CA VAL A 11 5.59 -84.73 -49.46
C VAL A 11 7.10 -84.54 -49.23
N GLY A 12 7.62 -83.99 -48.11
CA GLY A 12 6.98 -83.56 -46.84
C GLY A 12 8.02 -83.29 -45.71
N GLU A 13 7.62 -83.46 -44.44
CA GLU A 13 8.44 -83.54 -43.20
C GLU A 13 9.28 -82.33 -42.68
N SER A 14 8.69 -81.61 -41.71
CA SER A 14 9.21 -81.32 -40.35
C SER A 14 10.75 -81.21 -40.06
N LYS A 15 11.16 -80.02 -39.56
CA LYS A 15 12.40 -79.69 -38.78
C LYS A 15 13.70 -79.70 -39.61
N THR A 16 14.62 -78.74 -39.47
CA THR A 16 15.21 -78.22 -38.22
C THR A 16 15.58 -76.73 -38.33
N ALA A 17 15.80 -76.04 -37.20
CA ALA A 17 15.95 -74.57 -37.13
C ALA A 17 17.40 -74.05 -37.20
N LEU A 18 17.60 -72.82 -37.70
CA LEU A 18 18.44 -71.77 -37.07
C LEU A 18 18.24 -70.37 -37.72
N GLY A 19 18.41 -69.28 -36.93
CA GLY A 19 18.32 -67.86 -37.37
C GLY A 19 16.89 -67.29 -37.37
N LEU A 20 16.42 -66.38 -36.51
CA LEU A 20 17.00 -65.16 -35.90
C LEU A 20 17.45 -64.15 -36.99
N LEU A 21 16.94 -62.91 -37.06
CA LEU A 21 16.55 -61.95 -36.00
C LEU A 21 15.21 -61.22 -36.27
N PRO A 22 14.59 -60.56 -35.26
CA PRO A 22 13.33 -59.80 -35.43
C PRO A 22 13.51 -58.38 -36.01
N GLU A 23 12.43 -57.81 -36.57
CA GLU A 23 12.37 -56.42 -37.04
C GLU A 23 12.72 -55.41 -35.94
N HIS A 24 13.58 -54.43 -36.27
CA HIS A 24 14.08 -53.46 -35.30
C HIS A 24 13.24 -52.16 -35.25
N GLN A 25 11.90 -52.29 -35.22
CA GLN A 25 10.98 -51.14 -35.15
C GLN A 25 11.27 -50.28 -33.91
N THR A 26 11.64 -49.01 -34.10
CA THR A 26 11.76 -48.07 -32.99
C THR A 26 10.36 -47.75 -32.44
N PRO A 27 10.11 -47.86 -31.12
CA PRO A 27 8.76 -47.69 -30.59
C PRO A 27 8.23 -46.28 -30.88
N THR A 28 7.08 -46.21 -31.55
CA THR A 28 6.41 -44.96 -31.96
C THR A 28 6.22 -43.98 -30.79
N ALA A 29 5.98 -44.50 -29.59
CA ALA A 29 5.90 -43.74 -28.34
C ALA A 29 7.16 -42.89 -28.05
N TYR A 30 8.38 -43.37 -28.37
CA TYR A 30 9.61 -42.59 -28.17
C TYR A 30 9.67 -41.39 -29.13
N LEU A 31 9.31 -41.59 -30.40
CA LEU A 31 9.29 -40.52 -31.39
C LEU A 31 8.21 -39.48 -31.04
N LEU A 32 7.03 -39.92 -30.61
CA LEU A 32 5.95 -39.06 -30.12
C LEU A 32 6.40 -38.24 -28.91
N ALA A 33 6.83 -38.89 -27.82
CA ALA A 33 7.25 -38.21 -26.58
C ALA A 33 8.38 -37.20 -26.83
N ARG A 34 9.39 -37.58 -27.63
CA ARG A 34 10.51 -36.70 -28.00
C ARG A 34 10.04 -35.50 -28.83
N ASN A 35 9.16 -35.70 -29.82
CA ASN A 35 8.70 -34.62 -30.68
C ASN A 35 7.77 -33.65 -29.91
N THR A 36 6.88 -34.17 -29.05
CA THR A 36 6.03 -33.34 -28.18
C THR A 36 6.85 -32.58 -27.14
N ALA A 37 7.92 -33.16 -26.60
CA ALA A 37 8.87 -32.44 -25.72
C ALA A 37 9.53 -31.25 -26.44
N TRP A 38 9.95 -31.41 -27.70
CA TRP A 38 10.49 -30.29 -28.49
C TRP A 38 9.47 -29.18 -28.75
N VAL A 39 8.21 -29.53 -29.05
CA VAL A 39 7.13 -28.54 -29.24
C VAL A 39 6.81 -27.80 -27.94
N ALA A 40 6.70 -28.52 -26.81
CA ALA A 40 6.50 -27.91 -25.49
C ALA A 40 7.65 -26.99 -25.08
N GLY A 41 8.90 -27.39 -25.38
CA GLY A 41 10.10 -26.59 -25.11
C GLY A 41 10.15 -25.32 -25.97
N ALA A 42 9.83 -25.43 -27.26
CA ALA A 42 9.76 -24.28 -28.18
C ALA A 42 8.66 -23.29 -27.77
N PHE A 43 7.47 -23.78 -27.42
CA PHE A 43 6.38 -22.94 -26.87
C PHE A 43 6.82 -22.23 -25.59
N SER A 44 7.45 -22.95 -24.66
CA SER A 44 7.97 -22.39 -23.41
C SER A 44 9.00 -21.29 -23.67
N ALA A 45 9.91 -21.48 -24.63
CA ALA A 45 10.88 -20.47 -25.03
C ALA A 45 10.23 -19.20 -25.62
N VAL A 46 9.18 -19.34 -26.44
CA VAL A 46 8.42 -18.20 -26.96
C VAL A 46 7.73 -17.43 -25.83
N VAL A 47 7.08 -18.13 -24.89
CA VAL A 47 6.46 -17.49 -23.71
C VAL A 47 7.50 -16.76 -22.86
N ALA A 48 8.68 -17.35 -22.65
CA ALA A 48 9.78 -16.70 -21.93
C ALA A 48 10.28 -15.43 -22.64
N VAL A 49 10.45 -15.46 -23.98
CA VAL A 49 10.84 -14.26 -24.76
C VAL A 49 9.78 -13.16 -24.65
N VAL A 50 8.49 -13.49 -24.76
CA VAL A 50 7.39 -12.51 -24.61
C VAL A 50 7.40 -11.88 -23.20
N LEU A 51 7.61 -12.68 -22.15
CA LEU A 51 7.73 -12.17 -20.78
C LEU A 51 8.97 -11.29 -20.58
N LEU A 52 10.12 -11.63 -21.19
CA LEU A 52 11.34 -10.84 -21.12
C LEU A 52 11.21 -9.49 -21.85
N VAL A 53 10.57 -9.48 -23.03
CA VAL A 53 10.26 -8.24 -23.75
C VAL A 53 9.28 -7.38 -22.94
N HIS A 54 8.22 -7.98 -22.36
CA HIS A 54 7.28 -7.25 -21.52
C HIS A 54 7.94 -6.68 -20.25
N LEU A 55 8.86 -7.42 -19.63
CA LEU A 55 9.65 -6.95 -18.49
C LEU A 55 10.57 -5.79 -18.87
N ALA A 56 11.26 -5.86 -20.02
CA ALA A 56 12.10 -4.78 -20.52
C ALA A 56 11.31 -3.50 -20.84
N TRP A 57 10.10 -3.64 -21.40
CA TRP A 57 9.17 -2.51 -21.60
C TRP A 57 8.67 -1.92 -20.28
N ARG A 58 8.44 -2.75 -19.25
CA ARG A 58 8.05 -2.27 -17.91
C ARG A 58 9.19 -1.51 -17.22
N MET A 59 10.44 -1.94 -17.37
CA MET A 59 11.61 -1.29 -16.76
C MET A 59 11.84 0.16 -17.26
N THR A 60 11.30 0.53 -18.42
CA THR A 60 11.58 1.83 -19.06
C THR A 60 10.43 2.85 -18.98
N LYS A 61 9.28 2.47 -18.41
CA LYS A 61 8.11 3.36 -18.25
C LYS A 61 7.39 3.09 -16.92
N ASP A 62 7.64 3.93 -15.91
CA ASP A 62 6.70 4.01 -14.78
C ASP A 62 5.42 4.74 -15.23
N PRO A 63 4.22 4.19 -15.00
CA PRO A 63 2.97 4.84 -15.40
C PRO A 63 2.76 6.23 -14.78
N PHE A 64 3.34 6.53 -13.62
CA PHE A 64 3.16 7.81 -12.92
C PHE A 64 4.20 8.87 -13.33
N ASP A 65 5.26 8.51 -14.04
CA ASP A 65 6.21 9.45 -14.66
C ASP A 65 5.82 9.82 -16.11
N THR A 66 4.57 9.53 -16.51
CA THR A 66 4.00 10.00 -17.78
C THR A 66 3.93 11.54 -17.82
N PRO A 67 4.41 12.20 -18.88
CA PRO A 67 4.36 13.65 -19.01
C PRO A 67 2.95 14.24 -18.87
N GLU A 68 1.93 13.54 -19.36
CA GLU A 68 0.52 13.93 -19.19
C GLU A 68 0.13 14.01 -17.70
N PHE A 69 0.47 12.99 -16.90
CA PHE A 69 0.12 12.95 -15.48
C PHE A 69 0.81 14.06 -14.69
N GLN A 70 2.10 14.30 -14.96
CA GLN A 70 2.86 15.36 -14.27
C GLN A 70 2.40 16.76 -14.70
N THR A 71 2.02 16.97 -15.98
CA THR A 71 1.50 18.27 -16.44
C THR A 71 0.06 18.54 -15.96
N LEU A 72 -0.82 17.55 -15.93
CA LEU A 72 -2.15 17.65 -15.29
C LEU A 72 -2.03 17.98 -13.80
N LYS A 73 -1.13 17.30 -13.09
CA LYS A 73 -0.84 17.55 -11.67
C LYS A 73 -0.27 18.95 -11.43
N ALA A 74 0.60 19.43 -12.31
CA ALA A 74 1.11 20.80 -12.25
C ALA A 74 -0.01 21.83 -12.49
N ARG A 75 -0.86 21.66 -13.51
CA ARG A 75 -2.01 22.53 -13.76
C ARG A 75 -2.99 22.56 -12.58
N LEU A 76 -3.34 21.40 -12.03
CA LEU A 76 -4.21 21.32 -10.85
C LEU A 76 -3.58 21.97 -9.60
N SER A 77 -2.24 21.96 -9.46
CA SER A 77 -1.56 22.71 -8.39
C SER A 77 -1.64 24.24 -8.54
N GLN A 78 -1.80 24.74 -9.78
CA GLN A 78 -2.03 26.16 -10.08
C GLN A 78 -3.51 26.55 -9.97
N GLN A 79 -4.44 25.62 -10.26
CA GLN A 79 -5.89 25.84 -10.21
C GLN A 79 -6.62 24.73 -9.41
N PRO A 80 -6.48 24.68 -8.07
CA PRO A 80 -7.01 23.54 -7.28
C PRO A 80 -8.54 23.41 -7.27
N GLY A 81 -9.24 24.53 -7.55
CA GLY A 81 -10.70 24.61 -7.53
C GLY A 81 -11.40 24.20 -8.83
N ASP A 82 -10.66 23.88 -9.90
CA ASP A 82 -11.27 23.47 -11.17
C ASP A 82 -11.82 22.03 -11.09
N PRO A 83 -13.15 21.82 -11.22
CA PRO A 83 -13.72 20.48 -11.23
C PRO A 83 -13.32 19.67 -12.47
N GLU A 84 -12.99 20.31 -13.59
CA GLU A 84 -12.67 19.60 -14.83
C GLU A 84 -11.26 18.98 -14.76
N LEU A 85 -10.22 19.74 -14.44
CA LEU A 85 -8.87 19.21 -14.15
C LEU A 85 -8.89 18.12 -13.07
N GLN A 86 -9.72 18.27 -12.03
CA GLN A 86 -9.90 17.22 -11.02
C GLN A 86 -10.52 15.94 -11.63
N SER A 87 -11.51 16.06 -12.51
CA SER A 87 -12.13 14.89 -13.17
C SER A 87 -11.15 14.18 -14.11
N GLN A 88 -10.41 14.94 -14.91
CA GLN A 88 -9.41 14.45 -15.85
C GLN A 88 -8.29 13.67 -15.12
N LEU A 89 -7.78 14.21 -13.99
CA LEU A 89 -6.75 13.53 -13.19
C LEU A 89 -7.28 12.23 -12.54
N ARG A 90 -8.52 12.19 -12.05
CA ARG A 90 -9.15 10.98 -11.51
C ARG A 90 -9.34 9.90 -12.57
N LEU A 91 -9.76 10.28 -13.78
CA LEU A 91 -9.90 9.35 -14.92
C LEU A 91 -8.55 8.79 -15.35
N LEU A 92 -7.51 9.63 -15.44
CA LEU A 92 -6.15 9.20 -15.78
C LEU A 92 -5.58 8.24 -14.73
N ASP A 93 -5.67 8.57 -13.44
CA ASP A 93 -5.29 7.65 -12.34
C ASP A 93 -6.02 6.30 -12.43
N GLN A 94 -7.34 6.30 -12.68
CA GLN A 94 -8.10 5.07 -12.84
C GLN A 94 -7.62 4.23 -14.05
N GLN A 95 -7.28 4.88 -15.17
CA GLN A 95 -6.72 4.20 -16.35
C GLN A 95 -5.33 3.61 -16.07
N LEU A 96 -4.44 4.37 -15.43
CA LEU A 96 -3.09 3.93 -15.06
C LEU A 96 -3.14 2.72 -14.11
N ARG A 97 -4.01 2.75 -13.08
CA ARG A 97 -4.24 1.60 -12.19
C ARG A 97 -4.79 0.38 -12.94
N ARG A 98 -5.77 0.56 -13.84
CA ARG A 98 -6.31 -0.54 -14.66
C ARG A 98 -5.22 -1.18 -15.54
N ARG A 99 -4.40 -0.38 -16.23
CA ARG A 99 -3.25 -0.85 -17.01
C ARG A 99 -2.25 -1.64 -16.14
N TYR A 100 -1.89 -1.12 -14.96
CA TYR A 100 -1.01 -1.80 -14.01
C TYR A 100 -1.53 -3.19 -13.60
N PHE A 101 -2.80 -3.30 -13.18
CA PHE A 101 -3.38 -4.59 -12.78
C PHE A 101 -3.55 -5.56 -13.96
N GLN A 102 -3.83 -5.07 -15.16
CA GLN A 102 -3.83 -5.90 -16.38
C GLN A 102 -2.44 -6.46 -16.67
N HIS A 103 -1.38 -5.66 -16.58
CA HIS A 103 0.00 -6.14 -16.75
C HIS A 103 0.43 -7.14 -15.66
N ARG A 104 0.04 -6.93 -14.39
CA ARG A 104 0.29 -7.88 -13.29
C ARG A 104 -0.40 -9.23 -13.54
N ARG A 105 -1.64 -9.22 -14.06
CA ARG A 105 -2.38 -10.44 -14.46
C ARG A 105 -1.74 -11.13 -15.67
N PHE A 106 -1.35 -10.39 -16.70
CA PHE A 106 -0.68 -10.94 -17.89
C PHE A 106 0.63 -11.65 -17.51
N ALA A 107 1.48 -11.01 -16.70
CA ALA A 107 2.73 -11.60 -16.23
C ALA A 107 2.50 -12.87 -15.40
N ALA A 108 1.48 -12.89 -14.52
CA ALA A 108 1.15 -14.07 -13.71
C ALA A 108 0.67 -15.26 -14.56
N VAL A 109 -0.21 -15.01 -15.54
CA VAL A 109 -0.70 -16.06 -16.46
C VAL A 109 0.44 -16.57 -17.35
N GLY A 110 1.28 -15.68 -17.89
CA GLY A 110 2.46 -16.05 -18.68
C GLY A 110 3.45 -16.88 -17.88
N ALA A 111 3.74 -16.51 -16.62
CA ALA A 111 4.62 -17.27 -15.74
C ALA A 111 4.07 -18.66 -15.41
N MET A 112 2.75 -18.79 -15.20
CA MET A 112 2.10 -20.09 -15.01
C MET A 112 2.19 -20.97 -16.27
N LEU A 113 1.94 -20.40 -17.45
CA LEU A 113 2.10 -21.11 -18.74
C LEU A 113 3.55 -21.57 -18.98
N LEU A 114 4.53 -20.73 -18.63
CA LEU A 114 5.95 -21.07 -18.70
C LEU A 114 6.32 -22.23 -17.76
N LEU A 115 5.83 -22.22 -16.52
CA LEU A 115 6.07 -23.30 -15.55
C LEU A 115 5.41 -24.62 -16.00
N CYS A 116 4.16 -24.57 -16.47
CA CYS A 116 3.47 -25.76 -17.00
C CYS A 116 4.16 -26.31 -18.25
N GLY A 117 4.56 -25.44 -19.19
CA GLY A 117 5.28 -25.82 -20.40
C GLY A 117 6.65 -26.44 -20.10
N ALA A 118 7.42 -25.85 -19.18
CA ALA A 118 8.71 -26.39 -18.73
C ALA A 118 8.54 -27.75 -18.03
N ALA A 119 7.57 -27.89 -17.12
CA ALA A 119 7.28 -29.15 -16.44
C ALA A 119 6.87 -30.26 -17.43
N LEU A 120 6.00 -29.94 -18.40
CA LEU A 120 5.61 -30.85 -19.48
C LEU A 120 6.82 -31.26 -20.34
N THR A 121 7.68 -30.30 -20.69
CA THR A 121 8.91 -30.55 -21.46
C THR A 121 9.84 -31.52 -20.71
N VAL A 122 10.08 -31.30 -19.42
CA VAL A 122 10.92 -32.16 -18.58
C VAL A 122 10.31 -33.56 -18.43
N GLY A 123 9.01 -33.67 -18.13
CA GLY A 123 8.33 -34.95 -17.98
C GLY A 123 8.35 -35.79 -19.26
N LEU A 124 8.08 -35.18 -20.42
CA LEU A 124 8.14 -35.86 -21.72
C LEU A 124 9.59 -36.22 -22.11
N ALA A 125 10.58 -35.39 -21.77
CA ALA A 125 11.99 -35.72 -22.00
C ALA A 125 12.49 -36.88 -21.10
N GLN A 126 12.03 -36.95 -19.85
CA GLN A 126 12.28 -38.09 -18.94
C GLN A 126 11.59 -39.37 -19.41
N TRP A 127 10.35 -39.28 -19.93
CA TRP A 127 9.67 -40.43 -20.51
C TRP A 127 10.34 -40.91 -21.80
N ALA A 128 10.76 -39.99 -22.67
CA ALA A 128 11.54 -40.33 -23.86
C ALA A 128 12.91 -40.95 -23.50
N SER A 129 13.56 -40.52 -22.41
CA SER A 129 14.82 -41.14 -21.97
C SER A 129 14.62 -42.53 -21.36
N SER A 130 13.54 -42.80 -20.63
CA SER A 130 13.22 -44.15 -20.13
C SER A 130 12.86 -45.14 -21.24
N LEU A 131 12.26 -44.66 -22.34
CA LEU A 131 12.00 -45.46 -23.55
C LEU A 131 13.27 -45.73 -24.38
N ARG A 132 14.40 -45.09 -24.09
CA ARG A 132 15.63 -45.13 -24.90
C ARG A 132 16.52 -46.33 -24.53
N ARG A 133 16.12 -47.53 -24.97
CA ARG A 133 16.93 -48.76 -24.82
C ARG A 133 18.34 -48.57 -25.41
N ARG A 134 19.35 -49.17 -24.77
CA ARG A 134 20.75 -49.17 -25.25
C ARG A 134 20.86 -50.10 -26.47
N LEU A 135 21.55 -49.64 -27.52
CA LEU A 135 21.81 -50.42 -28.73
C LEU A 135 23.17 -51.16 -28.63
N PRO A 136 23.27 -52.41 -29.11
CA PRO A 136 24.55 -53.04 -29.45
C PRO A 136 25.26 -52.33 -30.63
N GLN A 137 26.53 -52.65 -30.86
CA GLN A 137 27.31 -52.09 -31.97
C GLN A 137 26.84 -52.64 -33.35
N PRO A 138 27.01 -51.87 -34.44
CA PRO A 138 26.48 -52.21 -35.76
C PRO A 138 27.31 -53.27 -36.49
N GLY A 139 26.62 -54.13 -37.25
CA GLY A 139 27.21 -54.93 -38.33
C GLY A 139 27.36 -54.13 -39.64
N PRO A 140 27.84 -54.77 -40.73
CA PRO A 140 28.12 -54.08 -41.99
C PRO A 140 26.89 -53.45 -42.64
N TYR A 141 27.08 -52.25 -43.21
CA TYR A 141 26.05 -51.46 -43.87
C TYR A 141 25.90 -51.86 -45.35
N LEU A 142 24.65 -52.04 -45.81
CA LEU A 142 24.29 -52.14 -47.22
C LEU A 142 23.38 -50.96 -47.60
N GLY A 143 23.44 -50.54 -48.86
CA GLY A 143 22.95 -49.24 -49.33
C GLY A 143 21.44 -49.00 -49.21
N PRO A 144 21.00 -47.73 -49.25
CA PRO A 144 19.60 -47.34 -49.11
C PRO A 144 18.77 -47.69 -50.35
N SER A 145 17.45 -47.69 -50.18
CA SER A 145 16.49 -47.59 -51.29
C SER A 145 15.74 -46.25 -51.20
N ASP A 146 15.45 -45.64 -52.34
CA ASP A 146 15.05 -44.22 -52.44
C ASP A 146 13.68 -43.84 -51.83
N ARG A 147 12.97 -44.79 -51.21
CA ARG A 147 11.68 -44.53 -50.55
C ARG A 147 11.78 -44.06 -49.10
N GLU A 148 12.85 -44.39 -48.37
CA GLU A 148 12.97 -43.96 -46.96
C GLU A 148 13.37 -42.48 -46.78
N HIS A 149 14.01 -41.87 -47.78
CA HIS A 149 14.45 -40.48 -47.69
C HIS A 149 13.27 -39.50 -47.79
N THR A 150 12.35 -39.74 -48.73
CA THR A 150 11.25 -38.82 -49.04
C THR A 150 10.34 -38.60 -47.84
N GLU A 151 9.92 -39.66 -47.14
CA GLU A 151 9.03 -39.53 -45.98
C GLU A 151 9.69 -38.79 -44.79
N ARG A 152 10.99 -39.00 -44.58
CA ARG A 152 11.77 -38.33 -43.52
C ARG A 152 11.95 -36.83 -43.80
N GLU A 153 12.02 -36.45 -45.07
CA GLU A 153 12.07 -35.06 -45.52
C GLU A 153 10.70 -34.38 -45.43
N TRP A 154 9.62 -35.02 -45.91
CA TRP A 154 8.26 -34.50 -45.75
C TRP A 154 7.86 -34.33 -44.28
N ALA A 155 8.20 -35.28 -43.40
CA ALA A 155 7.94 -35.16 -41.97
C ALA A 155 8.72 -33.99 -41.32
N ARG A 156 9.96 -33.74 -41.74
CA ARG A 156 10.74 -32.57 -41.30
C ARG A 156 10.15 -31.27 -41.80
N MET A 157 9.80 -31.19 -43.09
CA MET A 157 9.22 -30.00 -43.70
C MET A 157 7.83 -29.67 -43.13
N ALA A 158 7.02 -30.68 -42.81
CA ALA A 158 5.74 -30.47 -42.13
C ALA A 158 5.91 -29.87 -40.73
N VAL A 159 6.86 -30.36 -39.92
CA VAL A 159 7.14 -29.82 -38.58
C VAL A 159 7.74 -28.41 -38.64
N VAL A 160 8.68 -28.16 -39.55
CA VAL A 160 9.26 -26.81 -39.76
C VAL A 160 8.21 -25.83 -40.30
N GLY A 161 7.35 -26.27 -41.21
CA GLY A 161 6.23 -25.49 -41.74
C GLY A 161 5.21 -25.13 -40.65
N LEU A 162 4.80 -26.10 -39.82
CA LEU A 162 3.88 -25.86 -38.72
C LEU A 162 4.49 -24.91 -37.67
N LEU A 163 5.78 -25.10 -37.33
CA LEU A 163 6.50 -24.20 -36.43
C LEU A 163 6.61 -22.79 -37.03
N GLY A 164 6.86 -22.66 -38.34
CA GLY A 164 6.88 -21.39 -39.05
C GLY A 164 5.51 -20.70 -39.09
N VAL A 165 4.41 -21.45 -39.25
CA VAL A 165 3.04 -20.94 -39.15
C VAL A 165 2.72 -20.46 -37.74
N PHE A 166 3.10 -21.21 -36.70
CA PHE A 166 2.91 -20.76 -35.31
C PHE A 166 3.78 -19.56 -34.95
N LEU A 167 5.04 -19.52 -35.39
CA LEU A 167 5.94 -18.39 -35.17
C LEU A 167 5.46 -17.15 -35.93
N GLY A 168 5.01 -17.32 -37.18
CA GLY A 168 4.40 -16.27 -37.99
C GLY A 168 3.09 -15.76 -37.41
N ALA A 169 2.22 -16.63 -36.91
CA ALA A 169 1.00 -16.25 -36.22
C ALA A 169 1.28 -15.52 -34.89
N ALA A 170 2.29 -15.95 -34.13
CA ALA A 170 2.72 -15.26 -32.90
C ALA A 170 3.37 -13.89 -33.20
N LEU A 171 4.16 -13.78 -34.27
CA LEU A 171 4.77 -12.52 -34.70
C LEU A 171 3.70 -11.56 -35.23
N MET A 172 2.76 -12.05 -36.05
CA MET A 172 1.60 -11.29 -36.51
C MET A 172 0.72 -10.86 -35.35
N ALA A 173 0.45 -11.73 -34.37
CA ALA A 173 -0.28 -11.35 -33.16
C ALA A 173 0.46 -10.26 -32.38
N GLY A 174 1.78 -10.39 -32.16
CA GLY A 174 2.59 -9.39 -31.46
C GLY A 174 2.70 -8.04 -32.19
N LEU A 175 2.72 -8.04 -33.53
CA LEU A 175 2.80 -6.84 -34.38
C LEU A 175 1.42 -6.24 -34.69
N ALA A 176 0.33 -7.01 -34.56
CA ALA A 176 -1.05 -6.55 -34.75
C ALA A 176 -1.76 -6.18 -33.45
N PHE A 177 -1.34 -6.67 -32.28
CA PHE A 177 -1.94 -6.26 -30.99
C PHE A 177 -1.92 -4.73 -30.77
N PRO A 178 -0.84 -4.00 -31.13
CA PRO A 178 -0.81 -2.53 -31.09
C PRO A 178 -1.70 -1.84 -32.15
N ARG A 179 -2.26 -2.58 -33.12
CA ARG A 179 -3.09 -2.09 -34.23
C ARG A 179 -4.55 -2.58 -34.20
N LEU A 180 -4.86 -3.49 -33.27
CA LEU A 180 -6.22 -3.96 -32.96
C LEU A 180 -6.86 -3.16 -31.80
N LEU A 181 -6.07 -2.29 -31.17
CA LEU A 181 -6.57 -1.11 -30.47
C LEU A 181 -6.64 0.05 -31.47
N PRO A 182 -7.63 0.97 -31.35
CA PRO A 182 -7.72 2.12 -32.25
C PRO A 182 -6.51 3.05 -32.13
N PRO A 183 -6.13 3.78 -33.20
CA PRO A 183 -5.01 4.73 -33.17
C PRO A 183 -5.18 5.83 -32.12
N GLU A 184 -4.06 6.34 -31.58
CA GLU A 184 -4.06 7.33 -30.48
C GLU A 184 -4.54 8.75 -30.87
N GLU A 185 -4.82 9.03 -32.14
CA GLU A 185 -5.12 10.40 -32.64
C GLU A 185 -6.62 10.70 -32.85
N ASP A 186 -7.45 9.70 -33.21
CA ASP A 186 -8.85 9.93 -33.63
C ASP A 186 -9.85 10.23 -32.48
N LEU A 187 -9.45 10.05 -31.21
CA LEU A 187 -10.30 10.35 -30.04
C LEU A 187 -10.19 11.79 -29.54
N VAL A 188 -9.39 12.65 -30.19
CA VAL A 188 -9.14 14.05 -29.76
C VAL A 188 -10.05 15.06 -30.49
N VAL A 189 -10.68 14.67 -31.61
CA VAL A 189 -11.35 15.62 -32.52
C VAL A 189 -12.77 16.03 -32.08
N GLN A 190 -13.45 15.28 -31.21
CA GLN A 190 -14.85 15.58 -30.82
C GLN A 190 -15.03 16.59 -29.67
N THR A 191 -13.97 17.11 -29.06
CA THR A 191 -14.05 18.15 -28.01
C THR A 191 -13.54 19.53 -28.45
N SER A 192 -13.18 19.70 -29.73
CA SER A 192 -12.68 20.95 -30.31
C SER A 192 -13.49 21.48 -31.51
N GLY A 193 -14.64 20.85 -31.83
CA GLY A 193 -15.62 21.34 -32.79
C GLY A 193 -16.70 22.19 -32.11
N GLY A 194 -16.81 23.47 -32.47
CA GLY A 194 -17.56 24.46 -31.68
C GLY A 194 -19.06 24.19 -31.50
N PHE A 195 -19.52 24.29 -30.25
CA PHE A 195 -20.93 24.54 -29.96
C PHE A 195 -21.23 26.03 -30.20
N GLY A 196 -22.09 26.30 -31.18
CA GLY A 196 -22.66 27.62 -31.41
C GLY A 196 -23.67 28.01 -30.33
N GLU A 197 -24.03 29.28 -30.30
CA GLU A 197 -25.01 29.83 -29.36
C GLU A 197 -26.39 29.19 -29.54
N GLN A 198 -27.00 28.73 -28.45
CA GLN A 198 -28.46 28.63 -28.37
C GLN A 198 -28.95 28.94 -26.94
N PRO A 199 -30.09 29.63 -26.75
CA PRO A 199 -30.28 30.46 -25.56
C PRO A 199 -30.72 29.70 -24.31
N ALA A 200 -30.40 30.26 -23.15
CA ALA A 200 -30.91 29.79 -21.87
C ALA A 200 -32.44 29.94 -21.78
N GLN A 201 -33.12 28.88 -21.31
CA GLN A 201 -34.48 28.98 -20.78
C GLN A 201 -34.41 29.20 -19.26
N PRO A 202 -35.20 30.13 -18.68
CA PRO A 202 -35.12 30.47 -17.27
C PRO A 202 -35.80 29.43 -16.37
N ALA A 203 -35.31 29.29 -15.14
CA ALA A 203 -35.97 28.50 -14.11
C ALA A 203 -37.28 29.17 -13.64
N ALA A 204 -38.32 28.36 -13.41
CA ALA A 204 -39.60 28.80 -12.86
C ALA A 204 -39.79 28.31 -11.41
N SER A 205 -40.20 29.20 -10.53
CA SER A 205 -40.46 28.93 -9.10
C SER A 205 -41.88 28.35 -8.86
N PRO A 206 -42.12 27.61 -7.76
CA PRO A 206 -43.39 26.89 -7.54
C PRO A 206 -44.45 27.66 -6.72
N THR A 207 -45.72 27.47 -7.07
CA THR A 207 -46.93 27.88 -6.32
C THR A 207 -48.14 26.97 -6.71
N PRO A 208 -49.30 26.95 -6.01
CA PRO A 208 -49.80 25.67 -5.46
C PRO A 208 -51.19 25.16 -5.93
N SER A 209 -51.64 24.07 -5.27
CA SER A 209 -52.85 23.24 -5.47
C SER A 209 -54.21 23.96 -5.53
N PRO A 210 -55.24 23.38 -6.19
CA PRO A 210 -56.08 22.27 -5.66
C PRO A 210 -56.35 21.13 -6.69
N GLY A 211 -57.10 20.03 -6.43
CA GLY A 211 -57.79 19.51 -5.23
C GLY A 211 -58.85 18.41 -5.54
N ALA A 212 -59.74 18.11 -4.58
CA ALA A 212 -61.02 17.36 -4.69
C ALA A 212 -61.07 15.87 -5.16
N SER A 213 -61.11 14.96 -4.17
CA SER A 213 -61.85 13.68 -4.06
C SER A 213 -62.58 13.00 -5.24
N THR A 214 -62.28 11.70 -5.44
CA THR A 214 -63.19 10.50 -5.46
C THR A 214 -62.35 9.24 -5.84
N GLY A 215 -62.63 7.98 -5.46
CA GLY A 215 -63.54 7.47 -4.42
C GLY A 215 -64.17 6.09 -4.75
N PHE A 216 -63.51 4.94 -4.50
CA PHE A 216 -64.15 3.60 -4.39
C PHE A 216 -63.21 2.50 -3.80
N SER A 217 -63.79 1.39 -3.33
CA SER A 217 -63.12 0.11 -2.93
C SER A 217 -64.16 -1.04 -2.96
N PRO A 218 -63.79 -2.32 -3.23
CA PRO A 218 -63.76 -3.30 -2.12
C PRO A 218 -62.87 -4.57 -2.27
N GLY A 219 -62.45 -5.15 -1.13
CA GLY A 219 -62.21 -6.61 -0.93
C GLY A 219 -60.82 -7.18 -1.31
N ALA A 220 -60.33 -8.29 -0.71
CA ALA A 220 -60.75 -8.99 0.52
C ALA A 220 -59.60 -9.82 1.16
N LYS A 221 -59.81 -10.19 2.44
CA LYS A 221 -58.94 -10.95 3.42
C LYS A 221 -58.59 -12.41 3.01
N PRO A 222 -57.73 -13.19 3.74
CA PRO A 222 -57.30 -13.04 5.16
C PRO A 222 -55.81 -13.30 5.51
N SER A 223 -55.50 -13.15 6.81
CA SER A 223 -54.28 -13.59 7.52
C SER A 223 -54.66 -14.40 8.77
N PRO A 224 -53.69 -15.05 9.44
CA PRO A 224 -53.69 -15.14 10.91
C PRO A 224 -52.34 -14.74 11.54
N THR A 225 -52.15 -14.58 12.86
CA THR A 225 -52.93 -14.02 14.00
C THR A 225 -52.04 -14.21 15.23
N SER A 226 -51.86 -13.20 16.09
CA SER A 226 -51.35 -13.38 17.47
C SER A 226 -51.78 -12.19 18.38
N PRO A 227 -51.87 -12.37 19.72
CA PRO A 227 -52.78 -11.60 20.58
C PRO A 227 -52.17 -10.40 21.35
N ILE A 228 -52.98 -9.76 22.21
CA ILE A 228 -52.83 -8.38 22.73
C ILE A 228 -52.79 -8.29 24.28
N LEU A 229 -52.10 -7.24 24.76
CA LEU A 229 -52.06 -6.53 26.06
C LEU A 229 -53.19 -6.75 27.11
N PRO A 230 -52.87 -6.60 28.42
CA PRO A 230 -53.09 -5.32 29.16
C PRO A 230 -51.99 -5.00 30.24
N ALA A 231 -51.93 -3.89 31.00
CA ALA A 231 -52.38 -2.47 30.88
C ALA A 231 -51.76 -1.61 32.05
N THR A 232 -51.91 -0.27 32.03
CA THR A 232 -51.52 0.72 33.09
C THR A 232 -52.75 1.28 33.83
N PRO A 233 -52.67 1.86 35.07
CA PRO A 233 -52.22 3.27 35.34
C PRO A 233 -51.71 3.49 36.82
N PRO A 234 -51.75 4.68 37.50
CA PRO A 234 -51.64 6.12 37.11
C PRO A 234 -50.61 6.99 37.91
N GLU A 235 -50.18 8.11 37.30
CA GLU A 235 -50.02 9.50 37.83
C GLU A 235 -49.53 9.85 39.28
N LYS A 236 -48.51 10.73 39.40
CA LYS A 236 -48.58 11.98 40.22
C LYS A 236 -47.42 13.01 40.09
N ALA A 237 -47.83 14.28 39.92
CA ALA A 237 -47.33 15.55 40.49
C ALA A 237 -45.84 16.01 40.40
N ALA A 238 -45.66 17.34 40.30
CA ALA A 238 -44.40 18.07 40.42
C ALA A 238 -44.52 19.26 41.41
N PRO A 239 -43.40 19.83 41.89
CA PRO A 239 -43.32 21.21 42.38
C PRO A 239 -42.19 22.00 41.65
N THR A 240 -42.47 23.04 40.86
CA THR A 240 -42.68 24.46 41.23
C THR A 240 -41.48 25.20 41.85
N SER A 241 -40.88 26.10 41.08
CA SER A 241 -39.91 27.13 41.53
C SER A 241 -40.61 28.34 42.19
N PRO A 242 -39.89 29.15 42.99
CA PRO A 242 -39.98 30.62 42.88
C PRO A 242 -38.60 31.32 43.15
N PRO A 243 -38.47 32.68 43.21
CA PRO A 243 -38.51 33.51 42.01
C PRO A 243 -37.45 34.65 41.93
N GLY A 244 -37.03 34.98 40.70
CA GLY A 244 -36.89 36.36 40.19
C GLY A 244 -35.83 37.34 40.73
N LYS A 245 -35.08 37.97 39.79
CA LYS A 245 -34.75 39.41 39.81
C LYS A 245 -34.45 39.94 38.40
N ALA A 246 -34.39 41.26 38.26
CA ALA A 246 -34.60 41.94 36.97
C ALA A 246 -33.35 42.06 36.07
N ARG A 247 -33.63 42.32 34.78
CA ARG A 247 -32.67 42.69 33.72
C ARG A 247 -32.05 44.07 33.99
N PRO A 248 -30.84 44.35 33.48
CA PRO A 248 -30.69 45.53 32.62
C PRO A 248 -30.10 45.21 31.25
N SER A 249 -30.44 46.02 30.25
CA SER A 249 -29.87 46.00 28.90
C SER A 249 -28.56 46.80 28.83
N ILE A 250 -27.62 46.35 28.00
CA ILE A 250 -26.34 47.02 27.71
C ILE A 250 -26.39 47.64 26.29
N PRO A 251 -25.77 48.81 26.02
CA PRO A 251 -25.99 49.58 24.78
C PRO A 251 -25.14 49.09 23.57
N PRO A 252 -25.43 49.57 22.35
CA PRO A 252 -24.62 49.27 21.17
C PRO A 252 -23.27 50.02 21.18
N GLU A 253 -22.22 49.34 20.69
CA GLU A 253 -20.87 49.90 20.57
C GLU A 253 -20.68 50.72 19.28
N LYS A 254 -19.72 51.65 19.29
CA LYS A 254 -19.56 52.68 18.25
C LYS A 254 -18.58 52.29 17.15
N THR A 255 -18.93 52.65 15.91
CA THR A 255 -18.04 52.66 14.75
C THR A 255 -16.86 53.62 14.91
N VAL A 256 -15.68 53.21 14.44
CA VAL A 256 -14.48 54.06 14.25
C VAL A 256 -13.96 53.84 12.81
N PRO A 257 -13.62 54.90 12.05
CA PRO A 257 -13.22 54.79 10.64
C PRO A 257 -11.72 54.43 10.45
N PRO A 258 -11.31 54.01 9.23
CA PRO A 258 -9.92 53.65 8.91
C PRO A 258 -9.02 54.88 8.63
N PRO A 259 -7.68 54.73 8.72
CA PRO A 259 -6.72 55.76 8.30
C PRO A 259 -6.55 55.81 6.78
N GLU A 260 -6.21 56.99 6.27
CA GLU A 260 -6.10 57.30 4.84
C GLU A 260 -4.74 56.91 4.22
N LYS A 261 -4.66 56.99 2.88
CA LYS A 261 -3.42 56.84 2.11
C LYS A 261 -2.82 58.22 1.82
N THR A 262 -1.49 58.31 1.86
CA THR A 262 -0.75 59.40 1.21
C THR A 262 0.20 58.82 0.16
N VAL A 263 0.25 59.44 -1.03
CA VAL A 263 1.06 59.02 -2.17
C VAL A 263 2.08 60.12 -2.49
N SER A 264 3.30 59.72 -2.87
CA SER A 264 4.29 60.56 -3.58
C SER A 264 5.15 59.68 -4.49
N ALA A 265 5.78 60.27 -5.51
CA ALA A 265 6.14 59.58 -6.75
C ALA A 265 7.65 59.35 -7.02
N THR A 266 7.89 58.44 -7.98
CA THR A 266 9.12 58.05 -8.72
C THR A 266 9.48 59.06 -9.85
N PRO A 267 10.49 58.83 -10.74
CA PRO A 267 11.70 57.96 -10.77
C PRO A 267 12.95 58.85 -11.12
N PRO A 268 14.00 58.49 -11.91
CA PRO A 268 14.59 57.21 -12.41
C PRO A 268 16.09 57.09 -11.96
N GLU A 269 17.12 56.44 -12.57
CA GLU A 269 17.41 55.77 -13.86
C GLU A 269 18.35 54.53 -13.68
N THR A 270 18.61 53.81 -14.78
CA THR A 270 19.70 52.80 -14.99
C THR A 270 20.25 53.00 -16.41
N PRO A 271 21.53 52.66 -16.77
CA PRO A 271 21.79 51.30 -17.32
C PRO A 271 23.26 50.76 -17.35
N GLY A 272 23.39 49.43 -17.57
CA GLY A 272 24.54 48.80 -18.27
C GLY A 272 25.82 48.47 -17.47
N ALA A 273 26.71 47.56 -17.92
CA ALA A 273 26.66 46.58 -19.02
C ALA A 273 27.73 45.44 -18.84
N ILE A 274 27.69 44.38 -19.67
CA ILE A 274 28.65 43.22 -19.65
C ILE A 274 29.05 42.81 -21.09
N PRO A 275 30.32 42.43 -21.35
CA PRO A 275 30.69 41.28 -22.21
C PRO A 275 31.70 40.32 -21.52
N GLU A 276 31.64 38.98 -21.68
CA GLU A 276 32.33 38.11 -22.69
C GLU A 276 33.89 38.15 -22.69
N LYS A 277 34.68 37.07 -22.92
CA LYS A 277 34.45 35.76 -23.61
C LYS A 277 35.47 34.63 -23.20
N ASN A 278 35.26 33.41 -23.73
CA ASN A 278 35.98 32.11 -23.52
C ASN A 278 37.19 31.87 -24.50
N PRO A 279 37.90 30.69 -24.60
CA PRO A 279 38.33 29.56 -23.70
C PRO A 279 39.87 29.15 -23.89
N PRO A 280 40.36 27.87 -23.99
CA PRO A 280 40.55 26.77 -22.99
C PRO A 280 41.97 26.09 -22.89
N LEU A 281 42.25 25.37 -21.75
CA LEU A 281 43.07 24.12 -21.56
C LEU A 281 44.59 24.10 -21.96
N PRO A 282 45.47 23.15 -21.49
CA PRO A 282 45.22 21.81 -20.91
C PRO A 282 45.99 21.44 -19.59
N GLU A 283 46.08 20.15 -19.27
CA GLU A 283 46.55 19.53 -18.00
C GLU A 283 48.09 19.35 -17.85
N LYS A 284 48.61 19.34 -16.59
CA LYS A 284 49.21 18.15 -15.91
C LYS A 284 49.95 18.43 -14.58
N SER A 285 50.17 17.35 -13.82
CA SER A 285 51.15 17.12 -12.72
C SER A 285 50.88 17.64 -11.28
N VAL A 286 50.98 16.67 -10.37
CA VAL A 286 51.02 16.67 -8.88
C VAL A 286 52.52 16.49 -8.47
N PRO A 287 53.06 16.79 -7.24
CA PRO A 287 52.45 16.97 -5.89
C PRO A 287 52.93 18.19 -5.04
N GLY A 288 52.37 18.35 -3.83
CA GLY A 288 53.17 18.79 -2.65
C GLY A 288 52.67 19.97 -1.81
N THR A 289 52.25 19.70 -0.57
CA THR A 289 52.01 20.63 0.58
C THR A 289 53.20 21.57 0.89
N PRO A 290 53.00 22.79 1.47
CA PRO A 290 52.34 22.95 2.78
C PRO A 290 51.46 24.20 3.06
N LYS A 291 50.86 24.14 4.26
CA LYS A 291 49.86 25.02 4.91
C LYS A 291 50.16 26.53 4.90
N GLU A 292 49.12 27.34 4.67
CA GLU A 292 48.88 28.59 5.42
C GLU A 292 47.36 28.81 5.68
N LYS A 293 46.98 29.77 6.53
CA LYS A 293 45.61 29.98 7.05
C LYS A 293 44.90 31.16 6.38
N ALA A 294 43.62 30.97 6.03
CA ALA A 294 42.66 32.07 5.82
C ALA A 294 41.31 31.71 6.49
N LYS A 295 40.52 32.73 6.87
CA LYS A 295 39.30 32.57 7.70
C LYS A 295 38.05 32.33 6.84
N GLN A 296 37.13 31.50 7.34
CA GLN A 296 35.72 31.54 6.93
C GLN A 296 34.95 32.64 7.70
N PRO A 297 33.87 33.21 7.13
CA PRO A 297 33.01 34.18 7.81
C PRO A 297 32.18 33.53 8.94
N PRO A 298 31.67 34.32 9.91
CA PRO A 298 30.95 33.79 11.06
C PRO A 298 29.58 33.19 10.72
N VAL A 299 29.26 32.07 11.35
CA VAL A 299 27.92 31.48 11.36
C VAL A 299 27.03 32.27 12.33
N PRO A 300 25.74 32.51 12.04
CA PRO A 300 24.81 33.15 12.98
C PRO A 300 24.75 32.43 14.32
N GLU A 301 24.77 33.19 15.40
CA GLU A 301 24.82 32.69 16.77
C GLU A 301 23.55 31.89 17.12
N ALA A 302 23.72 30.63 17.53
CA ALA A 302 22.61 29.77 17.87
C ALA A 302 21.96 30.25 19.18
N ALA A 303 20.68 30.66 19.10
CA ALA A 303 19.93 31.11 20.26
C ALA A 303 19.95 30.05 21.37
N SER A 304 20.48 30.43 22.54
CA SER A 304 20.73 29.51 23.65
C SER A 304 19.44 28.84 24.13
N LEU A 305 19.31 27.54 23.82
CA LEU A 305 18.27 26.70 24.41
C LEU A 305 18.62 26.50 25.89
N ALA A 306 17.68 26.88 26.76
CA ALA A 306 17.87 26.82 28.21
C ALA A 306 18.28 25.41 28.67
N PRO A 307 19.12 25.28 29.72
CA PRO A 307 19.55 24.00 30.25
C PRO A 307 18.36 23.08 30.50
N VAL A 308 18.41 21.87 29.95
CA VAL A 308 17.36 20.86 30.12
C VAL A 308 17.22 20.57 31.61
N PRO A 309 16.05 20.81 32.25
CA PRO A 309 15.84 20.47 33.65
C PRO A 309 16.08 18.97 33.85
N GLN A 310 16.47 18.55 35.06
CA GLN A 310 16.47 17.11 35.35
C GLN A 310 15.03 16.58 35.42
N GLY A 311 14.89 15.26 35.26
CA GLY A 311 13.59 14.60 35.33
C GLY A 311 13.00 14.62 36.74
N PRO A 312 11.67 14.49 36.90
CA PRO A 312 11.18 13.77 38.07
C PRO A 312 11.83 12.38 38.08
N ASP A 313 12.08 11.84 39.27
CA ASP A 313 12.69 10.52 39.41
C ASP A 313 11.89 9.45 38.66
N PRO A 314 12.49 8.67 37.74
CA PRO A 314 11.85 7.53 37.10
C PRO A 314 11.25 6.50 38.08
N GLN A 315 11.66 6.49 39.36
CA GLN A 315 11.02 5.68 40.39
C GLN A 315 9.78 6.36 41.02
N ALA A 316 9.77 7.68 41.16
CA ALA A 316 8.57 8.44 41.56
C ALA A 316 7.45 8.31 40.51
N ASP A 317 7.80 8.10 39.24
CA ASP A 317 6.83 7.91 38.16
C ASP A 317 6.14 6.52 38.16
N ARG A 318 6.36 5.69 39.18
CA ARG A 318 5.80 4.32 39.29
C ARG A 318 4.40 4.23 39.88
N THR A 319 3.88 5.27 40.53
CA THR A 319 2.52 5.26 41.09
C THR A 319 1.49 5.14 39.95
N PRO A 320 0.60 4.12 39.93
CA PRO A 320 -0.19 3.75 38.75
C PRO A 320 -1.45 4.63 38.53
N GLU A 321 -1.29 5.95 38.63
CA GLU A 321 -2.21 6.89 38.00
C GLU A 321 -1.95 6.87 36.48
N PHE A 322 -2.59 5.91 35.81
CA PHE A 322 -2.82 5.94 34.37
C PHE A 322 -3.89 6.97 34.04
N ALA A 323 -3.87 7.52 32.82
CA ALA A 323 -4.93 8.40 32.37
C ALA A 323 -6.31 7.72 32.47
N SER A 324 -7.26 8.39 33.13
CA SER A 324 -8.63 7.89 33.26
C SER A 324 -9.33 7.80 31.89
N LEU A 325 -10.43 7.04 31.79
CA LEU A 325 -11.16 6.90 30.53
C LEU A 325 -11.66 8.26 29.99
N ASP A 326 -12.10 9.17 30.88
CA ASP A 326 -12.45 10.56 30.53
C ASP A 326 -11.23 11.35 30.02
N GLN A 327 -10.10 11.32 30.72
CA GLN A 327 -8.87 11.99 30.26
C GLN A 327 -8.40 11.45 28.91
N TRP A 328 -8.48 10.14 28.71
CA TRP A 328 -8.15 9.47 27.46
C TRP A 328 -9.07 9.97 26.33
N GLN A 329 -10.39 9.92 26.53
CA GLN A 329 -11.41 10.32 25.56
C GLN A 329 -11.46 11.84 25.27
N ARG A 330 -10.92 12.67 26.17
CA ARG A 330 -10.85 14.13 26.05
C ARG A 330 -9.73 14.62 25.13
N TYR A 331 -8.71 13.79 24.89
CA TYR A 331 -7.50 14.14 24.14
C TYR A 331 -7.32 13.24 22.91
N TRP A 332 -6.22 13.41 22.17
CA TRP A 332 -5.91 12.64 20.95
C TRP A 332 -4.59 11.89 21.11
N PRO A 333 -4.51 10.88 22.00
CA PRO A 333 -3.23 10.34 22.48
C PRO A 333 -2.50 9.39 21.51
N ARG A 334 -3.06 9.07 20.35
CA ARG A 334 -2.59 8.02 19.43
C ARG A 334 -3.05 8.25 17.98
N PHE A 335 -2.60 7.39 17.06
CA PHE A 335 -3.16 7.29 15.71
C PHE A 335 -4.68 7.13 15.73
N ARG A 336 -5.39 7.92 14.92
CA ARG A 336 -6.87 7.94 14.80
C ARG A 336 -7.63 8.20 16.12
N GLY A 337 -7.02 8.93 17.05
CA GLY A 337 -7.70 9.42 18.25
C GLY A 337 -7.95 8.34 19.30
N PRO A 338 -8.64 8.67 20.41
CA PRO A 338 -8.63 7.86 21.63
C PRO A 338 -9.18 6.43 21.45
N GLU A 339 -10.08 6.23 20.49
CA GLU A 339 -10.72 4.95 20.16
C GLU A 339 -10.11 4.29 18.90
N GLY A 340 -9.09 4.90 18.28
CA GLY A 340 -8.47 4.40 17.03
C GLY A 340 -9.38 4.41 15.79
N ASN A 341 -10.62 4.88 15.91
CA ASN A 341 -11.61 4.92 14.84
C ASN A 341 -11.52 6.19 13.96
N GLY A 342 -11.00 7.30 14.49
CA GLY A 342 -10.90 8.60 13.81
C GLY A 342 -11.94 9.64 14.27
N VAL A 343 -12.75 9.33 15.30
CA VAL A 343 -13.79 10.22 15.81
C VAL A 343 -13.22 11.15 16.89
N SER A 344 -13.56 12.44 16.81
CA SER A 344 -13.36 13.39 17.92
C SER A 344 -14.66 13.56 18.71
N ARG A 345 -14.56 13.51 20.04
CA ARG A 345 -15.67 13.79 20.96
C ARG A 345 -15.84 15.29 21.27
N HIS A 346 -14.97 16.16 20.72
CA HIS A 346 -15.01 17.60 21.01
C HIS A 346 -16.18 18.28 20.26
N PRO A 347 -17.10 18.97 20.97
CA PRO A 347 -18.21 19.69 20.31
C PRO A 347 -17.70 20.91 19.54
N GLY A 348 -18.41 21.31 18.48
CA GLY A 348 -18.15 22.59 17.80
C GLY A 348 -16.82 22.67 17.01
N ALA A 349 -16.32 21.55 16.49
CA ALA A 349 -15.18 21.58 15.56
C ALA A 349 -15.50 22.45 14.32
N PRO A 350 -14.53 23.24 13.79
CA PRO A 350 -14.80 24.20 12.72
C PRO A 350 -15.10 23.50 11.37
N THR A 351 -16.33 23.66 10.89
CA THR A 351 -16.80 23.11 9.59
C THR A 351 -16.34 23.90 8.37
N HIS A 352 -15.80 25.12 8.57
CA HIS A 352 -15.33 26.00 7.51
C HIS A 352 -13.96 26.57 7.87
N TRP A 353 -12.96 26.28 7.04
CA TRP A 353 -11.61 26.82 7.12
C TRP A 353 -10.95 26.81 5.73
N ASN A 354 -9.87 27.57 5.56
CA ASN A 354 -9.12 27.67 4.32
C ASN A 354 -7.62 27.92 4.63
N THR A 355 -6.74 27.00 4.26
CA THR A 355 -5.29 27.07 4.54
C THR A 355 -4.51 27.97 3.59
N GLN A 356 -5.11 28.42 2.49
CA GLN A 356 -4.53 29.38 1.55
C GLN A 356 -4.79 30.82 2.00
N THR A 357 -5.98 31.13 2.54
CA THR A 357 -6.35 32.47 3.05
C THR A 357 -6.11 32.64 4.55
N GLY A 358 -5.95 31.54 5.29
CA GLY A 358 -5.85 31.54 6.76
C GLY A 358 -7.20 31.61 7.49
N GLN A 359 -8.33 31.66 6.77
CA GLN A 359 -9.66 31.69 7.40
C GLN A 359 -9.88 30.43 8.26
N GLY A 360 -10.25 30.61 9.53
CA GLY A 360 -10.46 29.49 10.46
C GLY A 360 -9.19 28.76 10.91
N VAL A 361 -8.00 29.24 10.54
CA VAL A 361 -6.71 28.67 10.96
C VAL A 361 -6.18 29.46 12.14
N LEU A 362 -6.16 28.86 13.33
CA LEU A 362 -5.68 29.52 14.56
C LEU A 362 -4.17 29.80 14.54
N TRP A 363 -3.38 28.84 14.07
CA TRP A 363 -1.93 28.93 13.91
C TRP A 363 -1.42 27.96 12.84
N LYS A 364 -0.19 28.17 12.37
CA LYS A 364 0.53 27.25 11.47
C LYS A 364 2.01 27.22 11.84
N ALA A 365 2.50 26.05 12.21
CA ALA A 365 3.91 25.81 12.53
C ALA A 365 4.64 25.12 11.37
N ALA A 366 5.95 25.35 11.24
CA ALA A 366 6.81 24.55 10.39
C ALA A 366 7.40 23.38 11.21
N VAL A 367 7.40 22.18 10.65
CA VAL A 367 8.03 20.99 11.24
C VAL A 367 9.42 20.82 10.61
N PRO A 368 10.53 20.83 11.37
CA PRO A 368 11.88 20.87 10.79
C PRO A 368 12.31 19.67 9.93
N LEU A 369 11.82 18.46 10.21
CA LEU A 369 12.08 17.25 9.42
C LEU A 369 10.78 16.64 8.89
N PRO A 370 10.80 15.99 7.71
CA PRO A 370 9.60 15.39 7.13
C PRO A 370 9.11 14.16 7.92
N GLY A 371 7.79 13.96 7.91
CA GLY A 371 7.12 12.80 8.49
C GLY A 371 5.72 12.66 7.91
N HIS A 372 5.22 11.42 7.85
CA HIS A 372 3.87 11.10 7.37
C HIS A 372 2.93 10.65 8.50
N ASN A 373 3.35 10.91 9.75
CA ASN A 373 2.59 10.65 10.95
C ASN A 373 1.49 11.69 11.19
N SER A 374 0.49 11.34 12.00
CA SER A 374 -0.49 12.28 12.53
C SER A 374 0.02 12.91 13.83
N PRO A 375 -0.37 14.16 14.15
CA PRO A 375 -0.12 14.72 15.48
C PRO A 375 -0.89 13.95 16.55
N ILE A 376 -0.27 13.78 17.72
CA ILE A 376 -0.99 13.44 18.95
C ILE A 376 -1.13 14.68 19.84
N ILE A 377 -2.23 14.76 20.58
CA ILE A 377 -2.55 15.89 21.46
C ILE A 377 -2.75 15.35 22.87
N TRP A 378 -2.10 15.98 23.85
CA TRP A 378 -2.32 15.72 25.27
C TRP A 378 -2.32 17.02 26.07
N LYS A 379 -3.40 17.29 26.79
CA LYS A 379 -3.61 18.57 27.51
C LYS A 379 -3.40 19.77 26.59
N ASP A 380 -2.39 20.58 26.89
CA ASP A 380 -1.96 21.82 26.25
C ASP A 380 -0.92 21.61 25.13
N ARG A 381 -0.59 20.37 24.78
CA ARG A 381 0.57 20.04 23.94
C ARG A 381 0.22 19.19 22.73
N VAL A 382 0.85 19.51 21.60
CA VAL A 382 0.81 18.75 20.35
C VAL A 382 2.19 18.14 20.11
N PHE A 383 2.25 16.83 19.82
CA PHE A 383 3.50 16.12 19.53
C PHE A 383 3.51 15.52 18.13
N LEU A 384 4.67 15.60 17.49
CA LEU A 384 4.95 15.10 16.15
C LEU A 384 6.37 14.52 16.10
N SER A 385 6.64 13.61 15.16
CA SER A 385 7.98 13.13 14.85
C SER A 385 8.36 13.47 13.41
N GLY A 386 9.66 13.58 13.13
CA GLY A 386 10.18 13.79 11.79
C GLY A 386 11.53 13.12 11.61
N ALA A 387 11.83 12.64 10.41
CA ALA A 387 13.07 11.94 10.14
C ALA A 387 13.52 11.98 8.67
N GLU A 388 14.84 11.96 8.52
CA GLU A 388 15.59 11.69 7.30
C GLU A 388 16.42 10.42 7.50
N ALA A 389 17.18 9.99 6.49
CA ALA A 389 17.99 8.77 6.54
C ALA A 389 18.93 8.69 7.77
N GLN A 390 19.45 9.82 8.24
CA GLN A 390 20.44 9.90 9.34
C GLN A 390 20.00 10.78 10.53
N ARG A 391 18.81 11.39 10.49
CA ARG A 391 18.28 12.25 11.56
C ARG A 391 16.88 11.81 11.94
N ARG A 392 16.61 11.70 13.24
CA ARG A 392 15.31 11.32 13.81
C ARG A 392 15.03 12.26 14.97
N GLU A 393 13.87 12.91 14.95
CA GLU A 393 13.54 13.98 15.90
C GLU A 393 12.09 13.88 16.37
N VAL A 394 11.85 14.37 17.59
CA VAL A 394 10.53 14.53 18.20
C VAL A 394 10.34 16.00 18.59
N TYR A 395 9.14 16.51 18.34
CA TYR A 395 8.75 17.90 18.54
C TYR A 395 7.55 17.98 19.50
N CYS A 396 7.55 19.01 20.35
CA CYS A 396 6.40 19.41 21.15
C CYS A 396 6.06 20.87 20.83
N PHE A 397 4.82 21.14 20.48
CA PHE A 397 4.27 22.47 20.26
C PHE A 397 3.18 22.77 21.29
N ASP A 398 3.03 24.04 21.64
CA ASP A 398 1.90 24.57 22.40
C ASP A 398 0.62 24.52 21.54
N ALA A 399 -0.45 23.92 22.08
CA ALA A 399 -1.68 23.69 21.32
C ALA A 399 -2.49 24.96 21.04
N ALA A 400 -2.31 26.03 21.83
CA ALA A 400 -3.05 27.28 21.68
C ALA A 400 -2.42 28.22 20.64
N SER A 401 -1.09 28.21 20.49
CA SER A 401 -0.32 29.15 19.67
C SER A 401 0.52 28.51 18.56
N GLY A 402 0.69 27.19 18.56
CA GLY A 402 1.58 26.49 17.63
C GLY A 402 3.07 26.74 17.88
N LYS A 403 3.44 27.40 18.98
CA LYS A 403 4.83 27.68 19.34
C LYS A 403 5.56 26.37 19.66
N LEU A 404 6.73 26.14 19.05
CA LEU A 404 7.63 25.05 19.43
C LEU A 404 8.09 25.24 20.89
N LEU A 405 7.71 24.31 21.76
CA LEU A 405 8.11 24.27 23.18
C LEU A 405 9.43 23.54 23.35
N TRP A 406 9.60 22.41 22.66
CA TRP A 406 10.88 21.71 22.60
C TRP A 406 11.02 20.85 21.33
N GLN A 407 12.27 20.60 20.98
CA GLN A 407 12.73 19.72 19.91
C GLN A 407 13.85 18.83 20.48
N ARG A 408 13.84 17.54 20.13
CA ARG A 408 14.84 16.57 20.59
C ARG A 408 15.25 15.65 19.45
N ALA A 409 16.56 15.47 19.28
CA ALA A 409 17.10 14.37 18.49
C ALA A 409 16.92 13.05 19.24
N VAL A 410 16.67 11.98 18.49
CA VAL A 410 16.61 10.61 18.98
C VAL A 410 17.99 9.97 18.78
N PRO A 411 18.70 9.58 19.86
CA PRO A 411 19.96 8.87 19.75
C PRO A 411 19.85 7.62 18.87
N ALA A 412 20.85 7.40 18.02
CA ALA A 412 20.89 6.24 17.14
C ALA A 412 21.26 4.97 17.93
N THR A 413 20.55 3.86 17.71
CA THR A 413 20.84 2.56 18.34
C THR A 413 21.74 1.71 17.44
N PRO A 414 22.51 0.74 17.97
CA PRO A 414 23.29 -0.18 17.15
C PRO A 414 22.42 -0.92 16.12
N GLU A 415 21.26 -1.41 16.53
CA GLU A 415 20.34 -2.20 15.70
C GLU A 415 19.65 -1.35 14.62
N GLY A 416 19.36 -0.08 14.94
CA GLY A 416 18.79 0.91 14.03
C GLY A 416 19.81 1.58 13.09
N SER A 417 21.12 1.32 13.26
CA SER A 417 22.20 1.97 12.51
C SER A 417 22.96 1.06 11.55
N VAL A 418 22.63 -0.24 11.48
CA VAL A 418 23.33 -1.23 10.64
C VAL A 418 23.31 -0.85 9.14
N LYS A 419 22.24 -0.17 8.69
CA LYS A 419 22.05 0.36 7.33
C LYS A 419 20.95 1.43 7.35
N VAL A 420 20.83 2.22 6.29
CA VAL A 420 19.63 3.03 6.07
C VAL A 420 18.44 2.09 5.73
N PRO A 421 17.25 2.24 6.34
CA PRO A 421 16.08 1.44 5.99
C PRO A 421 15.60 1.78 4.57
N LYS A 422 15.02 0.79 3.86
CA LYS A 422 14.28 1.05 2.63
C LYS A 422 12.94 1.69 3.00
N VAL A 423 12.59 2.79 2.33
CA VAL A 423 11.33 3.52 2.52
C VAL A 423 10.85 4.00 1.14
N SER A 424 9.54 4.21 0.97
CA SER A 424 9.03 4.90 -0.23
C SER A 424 8.88 6.40 0.03
N ARG A 425 8.47 7.16 -0.99
CA ARG A 425 8.14 8.58 -0.83
C ARG A 425 6.95 8.79 0.10
N GLU A 426 6.03 7.84 0.14
CA GLU A 426 4.76 7.87 0.86
C GLU A 426 4.92 7.46 2.34
N THR A 427 5.96 6.70 2.69
CA THR A 427 6.29 6.36 4.09
C THR A 427 7.38 7.27 4.64
N GLY A 428 8.50 7.44 3.94
CA GLY A 428 9.68 8.13 4.47
C GLY A 428 10.17 7.51 5.79
N PHE A 429 10.97 8.26 6.56
CA PHE A 429 11.63 7.71 7.75
C PHE A 429 10.81 7.83 9.07
N ALA A 430 9.69 8.57 9.04
CA ALA A 430 8.79 8.81 10.16
C ALA A 430 7.30 8.71 9.75
N ALA A 431 6.89 7.57 9.19
CA ALA A 431 5.48 7.23 8.99
C ALA A 431 4.71 6.91 10.30
N PRO A 432 5.28 6.18 11.30
CA PRO A 432 4.55 5.79 12.49
C PRO A 432 4.06 6.99 13.30
N THR A 433 2.77 7.00 13.64
CA THR A 433 2.23 7.96 14.60
C THR A 433 2.66 7.60 16.02
N MET A 434 2.98 8.65 16.78
CA MET A 434 3.37 8.57 18.19
C MET A 434 2.21 8.07 19.07
N THR A 435 2.51 7.76 20.33
CA THR A 435 1.49 7.58 21.37
C THR A 435 1.94 8.16 22.72
N THR A 436 1.05 8.23 23.70
CA THR A 436 1.33 8.71 25.07
C THR A 436 0.56 7.92 26.13
N ASP A 437 1.15 7.74 27.31
CA ASP A 437 0.46 7.27 28.53
C ASP A 437 -0.10 8.44 29.37
N GLY A 438 0.10 9.68 28.89
CA GLY A 438 -0.25 10.93 29.55
C GLY A 438 0.83 11.53 30.46
N ARG A 439 2.00 10.87 30.55
CA ARG A 439 3.19 11.27 31.35
C ARG A 439 4.46 11.30 30.48
N ARG A 440 4.52 10.41 29.49
CA ARG A 440 5.56 10.23 28.48
C ARG A 440 4.97 10.21 27.08
N VAL A 441 5.78 10.56 26.09
CA VAL A 441 5.47 10.45 24.66
C VAL A 441 6.46 9.49 23.99
N PHE A 442 5.94 8.64 23.12
CA PHE A 442 6.65 7.54 22.50
C PHE A 442 6.66 7.70 20.98
N ALA A 443 7.82 7.51 20.36
CA ALA A 443 7.99 7.55 18.91
C ALA A 443 8.72 6.28 18.43
N ILE A 444 8.39 5.81 17.23
CA ILE A 444 9.11 4.75 16.52
C ILE A 444 9.37 5.20 15.08
N PHE A 445 10.52 4.81 14.53
CA PHE A 445 10.98 5.27 13.22
C PHE A 445 11.18 4.11 12.24
N ALA A 446 11.36 4.41 10.96
CA ALA A 446 11.42 3.39 9.90
C ALA A 446 12.56 2.37 10.05
N ASN A 447 13.59 2.68 10.84
CA ASN A 447 14.71 1.79 11.18
C ASN A 447 14.48 0.92 12.44
N GLY A 448 13.32 1.02 13.10
CA GLY A 448 13.03 0.29 14.33
C GLY A 448 13.64 0.90 15.61
N ASP A 449 14.19 2.12 15.56
CA ASP A 449 14.47 2.89 16.79
C ASP A 449 13.14 3.27 17.45
N VAL A 450 12.97 2.94 18.74
CA VAL A 450 11.88 3.39 19.60
C VAL A 450 12.47 4.30 20.69
N ALA A 451 11.85 5.46 20.93
CA ALA A 451 12.28 6.39 21.97
C ALA A 451 11.11 6.85 22.84
N ALA A 452 11.39 7.04 24.14
CA ALA A 452 10.49 7.63 25.11
C ALA A 452 11.07 8.94 25.65
N PHE A 453 10.26 9.99 25.62
CA PHE A 453 10.53 11.26 26.29
C PHE A 453 9.41 11.54 27.29
N ASP A 454 9.66 12.36 28.31
CA ASP A 454 8.58 12.93 29.11
C ASP A 454 7.99 14.20 28.48
N MET A 455 6.99 14.79 29.13
CA MET A 455 6.31 16.00 28.64
C MET A 455 7.24 17.21 28.50
N GLU A 456 8.39 17.26 29.18
CA GLU A 456 9.40 18.33 29.06
C GLU A 456 10.49 17.98 28.02
N GLY A 457 10.34 16.85 27.34
CA GLY A 457 11.27 16.39 26.31
C GLY A 457 12.57 15.86 26.89
N ARG A 458 12.59 15.40 28.15
CA ARG A 458 13.76 14.73 28.72
C ARG A 458 13.71 13.27 28.27
N LEU A 459 14.83 12.76 27.77
CA LEU A 459 14.92 11.40 27.26
C LEU A 459 14.85 10.40 28.42
N VAL A 460 13.89 9.48 28.37
CA VAL A 460 13.73 8.43 29.40
C VAL A 460 14.48 7.17 28.96
N TRP A 461 14.29 6.72 27.71
CA TRP A 461 15.01 5.60 27.12
C TRP A 461 14.96 5.61 25.58
N VAL A 462 15.89 4.90 24.95
CA VAL A 462 15.86 4.52 23.52
C VAL A 462 16.10 3.02 23.43
N ARG A 463 15.46 2.35 22.48
CA ARG A 463 15.66 0.93 22.19
C ARG A 463 15.62 0.65 20.69
N GLY A 464 16.59 -0.10 20.20
CA GLY A 464 16.57 -0.67 18.85
C GLY A 464 15.73 -1.96 18.83
N LEU A 465 14.84 -2.07 17.86
CA LEU A 465 14.12 -3.32 17.54
C LEU A 465 14.64 -4.01 16.26
N GLY A 466 15.60 -3.38 15.59
CA GLY A 466 16.18 -3.80 14.32
C GLY A 466 15.44 -3.25 13.10
N ILE A 467 16.21 -2.90 12.07
CA ILE A 467 15.70 -2.40 10.78
C ILE A 467 14.84 -3.49 10.12
N PRO A 468 13.53 -3.24 9.87
CA PRO A 468 12.65 -4.24 9.28
C PRO A 468 13.12 -4.73 7.91
N GLU A 469 13.04 -6.04 7.68
CA GLU A 469 13.26 -6.64 6.37
C GLU A 469 12.01 -6.52 5.49
N ASN A 470 11.80 -5.32 4.92
CA ASN A 470 10.77 -5.03 3.93
C ASN A 470 11.22 -3.87 3.01
N HIS A 471 10.30 -3.31 2.20
CA HIS A 471 10.55 -2.21 1.26
C HIS A 471 10.02 -0.84 1.68
N TYR A 472 9.28 -0.73 2.79
CA TYR A 472 8.65 0.53 3.25
C TYR A 472 9.15 1.04 4.61
N GLY A 473 9.95 0.24 5.32
CA GLY A 473 10.41 0.47 6.69
C GLY A 473 9.38 0.04 7.72
N HIS A 474 9.50 0.57 8.94
CA HIS A 474 8.41 0.53 9.92
C HIS A 474 7.42 1.68 9.68
N ALA A 475 6.13 1.36 9.60
CA ALA A 475 5.05 2.34 9.42
C ALA A 475 3.78 2.06 10.25
N ALA A 476 3.69 0.89 10.93
CA ALA A 476 2.67 0.67 11.94
C ALA A 476 2.87 1.69 13.09
N SER A 477 1.80 2.32 13.55
CA SER A 477 1.89 3.30 14.64
C SER A 477 1.91 2.62 16.01
N LEU A 478 2.33 3.36 17.02
CA LEU A 478 2.34 2.85 18.39
C LEU A 478 0.93 2.83 18.99
N GLU A 479 0.72 1.86 19.88
CA GLU A 479 -0.50 1.66 20.66
C GLU A 479 -0.13 1.42 22.13
N ILE A 480 -1.04 1.69 23.07
CA ILE A 480 -0.72 1.64 24.50
C ILE A 480 -1.92 1.22 25.36
N TRP A 481 -1.67 0.39 26.39
CA TRP A 481 -2.64 0.06 27.44
C TRP A 481 -1.91 0.06 28.79
N GLN A 482 -2.37 0.87 29.75
CA GLN A 482 -1.74 1.04 31.06
C GLN A 482 -0.22 1.33 30.93
N ASN A 483 0.66 0.50 31.50
CA ASN A 483 2.12 0.65 31.38
C ASN A 483 2.75 -0.14 30.20
N LEU A 484 1.94 -0.61 29.25
CA LEU A 484 2.39 -1.45 28.13
C LEU A 484 2.25 -0.73 26.80
N LEU A 485 3.39 -0.47 26.16
CA LEU A 485 3.54 0.09 24.82
C LEU A 485 3.65 -1.06 23.81
N PHE A 486 2.75 -1.12 22.84
CA PHE A 486 2.69 -2.20 21.85
C PHE A 486 3.33 -1.81 20.52
N VAL A 487 4.04 -2.78 19.93
CA VAL A 487 4.67 -2.65 18.60
C VAL A 487 4.35 -3.87 17.75
N GLN A 488 3.51 -3.71 16.71
CA GLN A 488 3.27 -4.75 15.70
C GLN A 488 4.42 -4.72 14.68
N LEU A 489 5.44 -5.55 14.90
CA LEU A 489 6.68 -5.59 14.12
C LEU A 489 6.65 -6.79 13.15
N ASP A 490 5.78 -6.68 12.14
CA ASP A 490 5.64 -7.66 11.06
C ASP A 490 6.64 -7.37 9.93
N GLN A 491 7.40 -8.38 9.49
CA GLN A 491 8.50 -8.21 8.52
C GLN A 491 8.90 -9.53 7.83
N GLY A 492 9.57 -9.42 6.67
CA GLY A 492 9.98 -10.56 5.85
C GLY A 492 8.80 -11.33 5.24
N MET A 493 9.08 -12.53 4.75
CA MET A 493 8.05 -13.49 4.30
C MET A 493 7.59 -14.39 5.46
N VAL A 494 6.36 -14.95 5.35
CA VAL A 494 5.76 -15.85 6.37
C VAL A 494 6.71 -16.99 6.79
N GLN A 495 7.43 -17.55 5.81
CA GLN A 495 8.37 -18.66 5.98
C GLN A 495 9.59 -18.30 6.86
N GLU A 496 9.93 -17.02 6.96
CA GLU A 496 11.09 -16.52 7.73
C GLU A 496 10.78 -16.35 9.22
N LYS A 497 9.48 -16.30 9.60
CA LYS A 497 9.01 -16.22 11.00
C LYS A 497 9.56 -15.05 11.83
N LYS A 498 9.88 -13.91 11.17
CA LYS A 498 10.45 -12.70 11.80
C LYS A 498 9.39 -11.78 12.45
N SER A 499 8.14 -11.88 11.98
CA SER A 499 6.99 -11.08 12.43
C SER A 499 6.59 -11.37 13.88
N ARG A 500 6.32 -10.31 14.66
CA ARG A 500 6.00 -10.40 16.10
C ARG A 500 5.26 -9.18 16.63
N ILE A 501 4.36 -9.39 17.58
CA ILE A 501 3.79 -8.32 18.42
C ILE A 501 4.60 -8.28 19.73
N LEU A 502 5.07 -7.09 20.12
CA LEU A 502 5.78 -6.88 21.39
C LEU A 502 4.97 -5.99 22.32
N ALA A 503 5.06 -6.25 23.63
CA ALA A 503 4.68 -5.33 24.70
C ALA A 503 5.92 -4.87 25.45
N LEU A 504 6.15 -3.56 25.49
CA LEU A 504 7.26 -2.92 26.17
C LEU A 504 6.76 -2.17 27.41
N ASP A 505 7.47 -2.29 28.52
CA ASP A 505 7.21 -1.48 29.70
C ASP A 505 7.52 0.00 29.40
N THR A 506 6.53 0.87 29.60
CA THR A 506 6.61 2.30 29.24
C THR A 506 7.69 3.06 29.98
N LEU A 507 8.05 2.63 31.19
CA LEU A 507 9.07 3.28 32.01
C LEU A 507 10.51 2.89 31.61
N THR A 508 10.73 1.66 31.14
CA THR A 508 12.08 1.09 30.93
C THR A 508 12.38 0.64 29.50
N GLY A 509 11.40 0.59 28.61
CA GLY A 509 11.52 0.08 27.24
C GLY A 509 11.78 -1.42 27.13
N LYS A 510 11.86 -2.14 28.25
CA LYS A 510 12.11 -3.59 28.31
C LYS A 510 10.87 -4.36 27.83
N THR A 511 11.10 -5.50 27.17
CA THR A 511 9.99 -6.40 26.79
C THR A 511 9.38 -7.01 28.04
N VAL A 512 8.08 -6.85 28.22
CA VAL A 512 7.29 -7.57 29.24
C VAL A 512 6.84 -8.92 28.68
N TRP A 513 6.28 -8.90 27.47
CA TRP A 513 5.96 -10.10 26.69
C TRP A 513 6.09 -9.82 25.19
N GLN A 514 6.19 -10.88 24.38
CA GLN A 514 6.09 -10.82 22.93
C GLN A 514 5.47 -12.11 22.39
N GLN A 515 4.75 -12.04 21.27
CA GLN A 515 4.25 -13.23 20.56
C GLN A 515 4.74 -13.25 19.10
N PRO A 516 5.20 -14.41 18.57
CA PRO A 516 5.48 -14.57 17.16
C PRO A 516 4.17 -14.53 16.35
N ARG A 517 4.25 -14.11 15.09
CA ARG A 517 3.10 -13.99 14.19
C ARG A 517 3.39 -14.67 12.86
N GLU A 518 2.49 -15.55 12.43
CA GLU A 518 2.63 -16.32 11.18
C GLU A 518 2.10 -15.52 9.98
N VAL A 519 2.73 -14.36 9.74
CA VAL A 519 2.35 -13.35 8.74
C VAL A 519 3.59 -12.76 8.07
N ALA A 520 3.44 -12.28 6.84
CA ALA A 520 4.48 -11.49 6.15
C ALA A 520 4.54 -10.05 6.69
N ALA A 521 5.43 -9.23 6.14
CA ALA A 521 5.47 -7.79 6.40
C ALA A 521 4.08 -7.13 6.32
N SER A 522 3.75 -6.34 7.34
CA SER A 522 2.49 -5.59 7.41
C SER A 522 2.72 -4.25 8.12
N TRP A 523 1.80 -3.31 7.92
CA TRP A 523 1.91 -1.93 8.41
C TRP A 523 0.63 -1.42 9.07
N ALA A 524 -0.31 -2.32 9.37
CA ALA A 524 -1.50 -2.00 10.15
C ALA A 524 -1.11 -1.59 11.58
N THR A 525 -1.69 -0.50 12.06
CA THR A 525 -1.58 -0.08 13.45
C THR A 525 -2.51 -0.93 14.31
N PRO A 526 -2.05 -1.55 15.41
CA PRO A 526 -2.91 -2.32 16.30
C PRO A 526 -3.95 -1.44 17.04
N LEU A 527 -4.99 -2.09 17.55
CA LEU A 527 -6.11 -1.47 18.26
C LEU A 527 -6.36 -2.18 19.59
N VAL A 528 -6.20 -1.48 20.70
CA VAL A 528 -6.72 -1.91 22.00
C VAL A 528 -8.20 -1.51 22.09
N ASN A 529 -9.09 -2.49 22.02
CA ASN A 529 -10.50 -2.33 22.36
C ASN A 529 -10.67 -2.35 23.89
N GLY A 530 -11.38 -1.38 24.46
CA GLY A 530 -11.51 -1.19 25.91
C GLY A 530 -10.26 -0.59 26.58
N ARG A 531 -10.37 -0.15 27.85
CA ARG A 531 -9.23 0.32 28.67
C ARG A 531 -9.09 -0.40 30.02
N GLU A 532 -10.02 -1.29 30.35
CA GLU A 532 -10.06 -2.03 31.61
C GLU A 532 -9.44 -3.44 31.46
N LYS A 533 -9.74 -4.37 32.37
CA LYS A 533 -9.08 -5.70 32.45
C LYS A 533 -9.50 -6.66 31.34
N ASP A 534 -10.70 -6.46 30.80
CA ASP A 534 -11.34 -7.18 29.69
C ASP A 534 -10.88 -6.71 28.30
N ALA A 535 -10.08 -5.64 28.24
CA ALA A 535 -9.58 -5.06 27.00
C ALA A 535 -8.87 -6.10 26.10
N GLN A 536 -8.97 -5.91 24.79
CA GLN A 536 -8.39 -6.81 23.78
C GLN A 536 -7.43 -6.04 22.87
N LEU A 537 -6.17 -6.47 22.78
CA LEU A 537 -5.21 -5.97 21.81
C LEU A 537 -5.41 -6.69 20.47
N ILE A 538 -5.99 -5.98 19.50
CA ILE A 538 -6.37 -6.50 18.19
C ILE A 538 -5.33 -6.09 17.16
N THR A 539 -4.93 -7.06 16.34
CA THR A 539 -3.93 -6.94 15.28
C THR A 539 -4.52 -7.42 13.95
N ALA A 540 -4.01 -6.89 12.83
CA ALA A 540 -4.46 -7.25 11.49
C ALA A 540 -3.26 -7.39 10.55
N ALA A 541 -3.22 -8.46 9.75
CA ALA A 541 -2.24 -8.74 8.70
C ALA A 541 -2.77 -9.84 7.76
N ASP A 542 -2.17 -10.09 6.61
CA ASP A 542 -2.55 -11.25 5.77
C ASP A 542 -2.07 -12.57 6.43
N PRO A 543 -2.93 -13.57 6.71
CA PRO A 543 -4.39 -13.62 6.49
C PRO A 543 -5.24 -13.38 7.76
N TRP A 544 -4.61 -13.07 8.90
CA TRP A 544 -5.19 -13.13 10.23
C TRP A 544 -5.57 -11.76 10.83
N VAL A 545 -6.79 -11.68 11.35
CA VAL A 545 -7.11 -10.82 12.51
C VAL A 545 -6.84 -11.64 13.77
N ILE A 546 -6.11 -11.11 14.75
CA ILE A 546 -5.80 -11.80 16.01
C ILE A 546 -5.99 -10.85 17.19
N ALA A 547 -6.71 -11.28 18.21
CA ALA A 547 -6.84 -10.59 19.49
C ALA A 547 -6.01 -11.27 20.59
N TYR A 548 -5.32 -10.47 21.38
CA TYR A 548 -4.52 -10.89 22.53
C TYR A 548 -4.99 -10.17 23.80
N ARG A 549 -4.82 -10.81 24.95
CA ARG A 549 -4.93 -10.16 26.26
C ARG A 549 -3.76 -9.17 26.44
N PRO A 550 -4.00 -7.86 26.63
CA PRO A 550 -2.93 -6.85 26.71
C PRO A 550 -1.88 -7.14 27.79
N GLN A 551 -2.27 -7.81 28.88
CA GLN A 551 -1.44 -7.98 30.08
C GLN A 551 -0.27 -8.94 29.89
N ASP A 552 -0.49 -10.05 29.19
CA ASP A 552 0.45 -11.18 29.05
C ASP A 552 0.59 -11.69 27.62
N GLY A 553 -0.15 -11.13 26.66
CA GLY A 553 -0.12 -11.52 25.27
C GLY A 553 -0.76 -12.88 24.98
N GLN A 554 -1.55 -13.43 25.90
CA GLN A 554 -2.31 -14.66 25.61
C GLN A 554 -3.29 -14.40 24.47
N GLU A 555 -3.25 -15.21 23.41
CA GLU A 555 -4.24 -15.13 22.32
C GLU A 555 -5.65 -15.49 22.84
N ILE A 556 -6.64 -14.69 22.47
CA ILE A 556 -8.06 -14.88 22.81
C ILE A 556 -8.76 -15.59 21.65
N TRP A 557 -8.59 -15.07 20.43
CA TRP A 557 -9.16 -15.60 19.20
C TRP A 557 -8.36 -15.14 17.97
N ARG A 558 -8.45 -15.91 16.88
CA ARG A 558 -7.97 -15.51 15.54
C ARG A 558 -9.01 -15.82 14.47
N ILE A 559 -9.10 -14.97 13.45
CA ILE A 559 -10.01 -15.12 12.30
C ILE A 559 -9.22 -14.99 11.00
N LYS A 560 -9.44 -15.92 10.06
CA LYS A 560 -8.78 -15.91 8.74
C LYS A 560 -9.69 -15.26 7.69
N CYS A 561 -9.57 -13.95 7.52
CA CYS A 561 -10.40 -13.18 6.57
C CYS A 561 -9.62 -12.16 5.73
N LEU A 562 -8.35 -11.89 6.05
CA LEU A 562 -7.55 -10.87 5.36
C LEU A 562 -6.76 -11.47 4.18
N SER A 563 -6.33 -10.60 3.28
CA SER A 563 -5.55 -10.93 2.08
C SER A 563 -4.83 -9.71 1.53
N GLY A 564 -3.71 -9.93 0.84
CA GLY A 564 -2.95 -8.88 0.13
C GLY A 564 -2.01 -8.07 1.03
N GLU A 565 -1.43 -7.02 0.46
CA GLU A 565 -0.45 -6.21 1.17
C GLU A 565 -1.13 -5.31 2.23
N HIS A 566 -0.86 -5.57 3.51
CA HIS A 566 -1.77 -5.17 4.58
C HIS A 566 -1.28 -3.96 5.39
N GLY A 567 -1.79 -2.77 5.03
CA GLY A 567 -1.65 -1.52 5.80
C GLY A 567 -2.93 -1.03 6.48
N VAL A 568 -4.06 -1.72 6.31
CA VAL A 568 -5.37 -1.27 6.81
C VAL A 568 -5.46 -1.50 8.31
N SER A 569 -5.60 -0.43 9.10
CA SER A 569 -5.66 -0.55 10.56
C SER A 569 -7.10 -0.84 11.04
N PRO A 570 -7.32 -1.79 11.96
CA PRO A 570 -8.64 -2.06 12.55
C PRO A 570 -9.29 -0.81 13.17
N ALA A 571 -10.61 -0.83 13.28
CA ALA A 571 -11.41 0.16 14.02
C ALA A 571 -12.57 -0.54 14.74
N TYR A 572 -12.95 -0.06 15.92
CA TYR A 572 -14.11 -0.58 16.65
C TYR A 572 -15.18 0.50 16.78
N ALA A 573 -16.44 0.14 16.52
CA ALA A 573 -17.61 1.00 16.62
C ALA A 573 -18.86 0.13 16.85
N ASP A 574 -19.85 0.64 17.59
CA ASP A 574 -21.19 0.03 17.72
C ASP A 574 -21.24 -1.48 18.04
N GLY A 575 -20.25 -1.96 18.83
CA GLY A 575 -20.13 -3.37 19.21
C GLY A 575 -19.42 -4.28 18.20
N LEU A 576 -18.89 -3.71 17.11
CA LEU A 576 -18.28 -4.43 15.99
C LEU A 576 -16.86 -3.96 15.71
N LEU A 577 -15.98 -4.93 15.44
CA LEU A 577 -14.65 -4.71 14.90
C LEU A 577 -14.71 -4.67 13.37
N HIS A 578 -14.27 -3.57 12.80
CA HIS A 578 -14.19 -3.36 11.36
C HIS A 578 -12.74 -3.52 10.85
N VAL A 579 -12.56 -4.37 9.85
CA VAL A 579 -11.29 -4.60 9.15
C VAL A 579 -11.51 -4.65 7.63
N GLY A 580 -10.47 -4.35 6.84
CA GLY A 580 -10.54 -4.41 5.38
C GLY A 580 -9.23 -4.84 4.74
N SER A 581 -9.29 -5.29 3.48
CA SER A 581 -8.13 -5.81 2.72
C SER A 581 -7.81 -4.97 1.48
N GLU A 582 -6.64 -5.22 0.85
CA GLU A 582 -6.20 -4.59 -0.41
C GLU A 582 -7.26 -4.73 -1.53
N TYR A 583 -7.97 -5.86 -1.55
CA TYR A 583 -8.91 -6.25 -2.60
C TYR A 583 -10.37 -5.84 -2.32
N SER A 584 -10.56 -4.73 -1.59
CA SER A 584 -11.87 -4.13 -1.26
C SER A 584 -12.84 -5.06 -0.51
N GLN A 585 -12.33 -6.08 0.17
CA GLN A 585 -13.14 -6.85 1.12
C GLN A 585 -13.15 -6.11 2.46
N TRP A 586 -14.31 -6.08 3.11
CA TRP A 586 -14.51 -5.45 4.41
C TRP A 586 -15.35 -6.38 5.28
N PHE A 587 -14.97 -6.50 6.55
CA PHE A 587 -15.60 -7.41 7.51
C PHE A 587 -15.95 -6.63 8.77
N ALA A 588 -17.16 -6.86 9.26
CA ALA A 588 -17.57 -6.51 10.61
C ALA A 588 -17.59 -7.80 11.44
N LEU A 589 -16.89 -7.80 12.57
CA LEU A 589 -16.61 -8.98 13.40
C LEU A 589 -17.08 -8.71 14.83
N ARG A 590 -17.73 -9.70 15.46
CA ARG A 590 -17.93 -9.73 16.91
C ARG A 590 -16.58 -10.02 17.60
N THR A 591 -16.39 -9.50 18.81
CA THR A 591 -15.15 -9.67 19.60
C THR A 591 -15.36 -10.48 20.89
N ASP A 592 -16.59 -10.93 21.13
CA ASP A 592 -17.07 -11.69 22.28
C ASP A 592 -17.25 -13.20 22.01
N GLY A 593 -16.97 -13.64 20.76
CA GLY A 593 -17.20 -15.01 20.27
C GLY A 593 -18.36 -15.06 19.29
#